data_AF-A0A9W6T2C8-F1
#
_entry.id   AF-A0A9W6T2C8-F1
#
_cell.length_a   1.000
_cell.length_b   1.000
_cell.length_c   1.000
_cell.angle_alpha   90.00
_cell.angle_beta   90.00
_cell.angle_gamma   90.00
#
_symmetry.space_group_name_H-M   'P 1'
#
loop_
_entity.id
_entity.type
_entity.pdbx_description
1 polymer ?
#
loop_
_entity_poly.entity_id
_entity_poly.type
_entity_poly.pdbx_seq_one_letter_code
_entity_poly.pdbx_strand_id
1 'polypeptide(L)'
;MFSMVDTKVDGLMEMAEWDWNTKVLNKEPSFFIKDIGQFLETMFFSTFSNIPYSIKTLLLIRTFDLLASRFKNALNEAQFMTVSSVKNFSLDVQYMESIINKLDGDANSNNNSDLQDQEDSVKDSSATLQRMFDSLQQLIALLLEGDLESYKDETIRMRKYNSIKPEEALELLRKLDTYQKTHTNSGLNSPTEDDMANDGQTSLFNLKRSNTTTGDNGSTLSRFAYKFRKDREVSS
;
A
#
# COMPACT_ATOMS: atom_id res chain seq x y z
N MET A 1 -15.37 27.95 -9.74
CA MET A 1 -16.18 26.95 -9.02
C MET A 1 -15.36 25.73 -8.65
N PHE A 2 -14.89 24.94 -9.62
CA PHE A 2 -14.02 23.77 -9.37
C PHE A 2 -12.82 24.10 -8.46
N SER A 3 -12.03 25.13 -8.81
CA SER A 3 -10.90 25.57 -7.96
C SER A 3 -11.30 26.00 -6.55
N MET A 4 -12.52 26.51 -6.33
CA MET A 4 -12.99 26.86 -4.98
C MET A 4 -13.28 25.60 -4.16
N VAL A 5 -13.84 24.56 -4.78
CA VAL A 5 -14.06 23.26 -4.14
C VAL A 5 -12.71 22.64 -3.78
N ASP A 6 -11.77 22.63 -4.72
CA ASP A 6 -10.43 22.09 -4.51
C ASP A 6 -9.74 22.76 -3.32
N THR A 7 -9.71 24.10 -3.29
CA THR A 7 -9.09 24.84 -2.17
C THR A 7 -9.77 24.57 -0.83
N LYS A 8 -11.09 24.37 -0.81
CA LYS A 8 -11.81 24.06 0.43
C LYS A 8 -11.52 22.64 0.91
N VAL A 9 -11.51 21.67 0.00
CA VAL A 9 -11.17 20.28 0.31
C VAL A 9 -9.71 20.18 0.76
N ASP A 10 -8.79 20.83 0.06
CA ASP A 10 -7.37 20.89 0.46
C ASP A 10 -7.19 21.49 1.85
N GLY A 11 -7.87 22.60 2.16
CA GLY A 11 -7.78 23.23 3.47
C GLY A 11 -8.34 22.37 4.62
N LEU A 12 -9.33 21.53 4.34
CA LEU A 12 -9.82 20.54 5.31
C LEU A 12 -8.86 19.36 5.46
N MET A 13 -8.29 18.89 4.34
CA MET A 13 -7.31 17.80 4.34
C MET A 13 -5.98 18.20 4.99
N GLU A 14 -5.61 19.47 4.98
CA GLU A 14 -4.42 19.98 5.68
C GLU A 14 -4.52 19.79 7.21
N MET A 15 -5.74 19.75 7.75
CA MET A 15 -6.00 19.49 9.16
C MET A 15 -6.08 17.99 9.49
N ALA A 16 -6.01 17.11 8.48
CA ALA A 16 -6.12 15.67 8.66
C ALA A 16 -4.78 15.11 9.17
N GLU A 17 -4.77 14.69 10.43
CA GLU A 17 -3.60 14.11 11.08
C GLU A 17 -3.89 12.68 11.52
N TRP A 18 -3.27 11.70 10.84
CA TRP A 18 -3.33 10.31 11.25
C TRP A 18 -2.22 9.98 12.24
N ASP A 19 -2.59 9.37 13.37
CA ASP A 19 -1.62 8.79 14.30
C ASP A 19 -1.15 7.42 13.79
N TRP A 20 -0.04 7.42 13.05
CA TRP A 20 0.56 6.21 12.50
C TRP A 20 1.24 5.31 13.54
N ASN A 21 1.41 5.78 14.79
CA ASN A 21 2.04 5.00 15.87
C ASN A 21 1.02 4.42 16.86
N THR A 22 -0.27 4.69 16.67
CA THR A 22 -1.31 4.18 17.57
C THR A 22 -1.30 2.65 17.61
N LYS A 23 -1.54 2.08 18.80
CA LYS A 23 -1.80 0.64 18.95
C LYS A 23 -3.27 0.34 19.18
N VAL A 24 -4.08 1.39 19.32
CA VAL A 24 -5.50 1.31 19.63
C VAL A 24 -6.28 1.21 18.33
N LEU A 25 -7.20 0.25 18.27
CA LEU A 25 -8.14 0.14 17.17
C LEU A 25 -9.34 1.04 17.43
N ASN A 26 -9.64 1.89 16.46
CA ASN A 26 -10.83 2.70 16.46
C ASN A 26 -12.03 1.82 16.12
N LYS A 27 -13.18 2.12 16.73
CA LYS A 27 -14.46 1.46 16.39
C LYS A 27 -15.22 2.20 15.29
N GLU A 28 -14.84 3.45 15.06
CA GLU A 28 -15.48 4.36 14.12
C GLU A 28 -14.42 5.19 13.39
N PRO A 29 -14.77 5.79 12.24
CA PRO A 29 -13.88 6.70 11.53
C PRO A 29 -13.43 7.88 12.41
N SER A 30 -12.25 8.39 12.11
CA SER A 30 -11.63 9.54 12.75
C SER A 30 -12.52 10.78 12.64
N PHE A 31 -12.53 11.62 13.68
CA PHE A 31 -13.42 12.79 13.74
C PHE A 31 -13.24 13.73 12.55
N PHE A 32 -12.00 14.04 12.18
CA PHE A 32 -11.72 14.92 11.04
C PHE A 32 -12.23 14.33 9.71
N ILE A 33 -12.20 13.01 9.53
CA ILE A 33 -12.75 12.34 8.35
C ILE A 33 -14.27 12.42 8.31
N LYS A 34 -14.93 12.27 9.46
CA LYS A 34 -16.38 12.50 9.57
C LYS A 34 -16.75 13.95 9.23
N ASP A 35 -15.97 14.92 9.71
CA ASP A 35 -16.19 16.33 9.42
C ASP A 35 -16.03 16.63 7.92
N ILE A 36 -15.00 16.06 7.27
CA ILE A 36 -14.82 16.14 5.82
C ILE A 36 -16.01 15.52 5.07
N GLY A 37 -16.43 14.31 5.46
CA GLY A 37 -17.58 13.63 4.85
C GLY A 37 -18.87 14.45 4.97
N GLN A 38 -19.16 14.98 6.16
CA GLN A 38 -20.33 15.82 6.39
C GLN A 38 -20.26 17.15 5.63
N PHE A 39 -19.08 17.75 5.52
CA PHE A 39 -18.88 18.94 4.70
C PHE A 39 -19.20 18.65 3.24
N LEU A 40 -18.69 17.54 2.68
CA LEU A 40 -18.96 17.14 1.30
C LEU A 40 -20.45 16.87 1.08
N GLU A 41 -21.10 16.11 1.96
CA GLU A 41 -22.55 15.88 1.91
C GLU A 41 -23.31 17.21 1.87
N THR A 42 -23.01 18.13 2.79
CA THR A 42 -23.65 19.44 2.86
C THR A 42 -23.39 20.27 1.61
N MET A 43 -22.15 20.26 1.10
CA MET A 43 -21.75 21.02 -0.08
C MET A 43 -22.51 20.55 -1.32
N PHE A 44 -22.56 19.24 -1.56
CA PHE A 44 -23.23 18.68 -2.74
C PHE A 44 -24.76 18.75 -2.63
N PHE A 45 -25.35 18.45 -1.47
CA PHE A 45 -26.81 18.50 -1.30
C PHE A 45 -27.37 19.92 -1.23
N SER A 46 -26.68 20.85 -0.58
CA SER A 46 -27.21 22.21 -0.38
C SER A 46 -26.73 23.18 -1.45
N THR A 47 -25.41 23.30 -1.63
CA THR A 47 -24.80 24.34 -2.48
C THR A 47 -24.93 24.00 -3.96
N PHE A 48 -24.88 22.71 -4.30
CA PHE A 48 -24.92 22.24 -5.70
C PHE A 48 -26.26 21.65 -6.11
N SER A 49 -27.30 21.73 -5.26
CA SER A 49 -28.65 21.22 -5.51
C SER A 49 -29.17 21.54 -6.92
N ASN A 50 -29.01 22.79 -7.37
CA ASN A 50 -29.58 23.30 -8.63
C ASN A 50 -28.66 23.17 -9.86
N ILE A 51 -27.54 22.45 -9.74
CA ILE A 51 -26.57 22.29 -10.83
C ILE A 51 -26.93 21.08 -11.70
N PRO A 52 -26.75 21.15 -13.03
CA PRO A 52 -26.98 20.01 -13.92
C PRO A 52 -26.18 18.76 -13.52
N TYR A 53 -26.78 17.59 -13.70
CA TYR A 53 -26.21 16.29 -13.34
C TYR A 53 -24.78 16.09 -13.85
N SER A 54 -24.54 16.34 -15.15
CA SER A 54 -23.21 16.17 -15.76
C SER A 54 -22.12 16.98 -15.07
N ILE A 55 -22.45 18.18 -14.56
CA ILE A 55 -21.50 19.02 -13.82
C ILE A 55 -21.31 18.52 -12.39
N LYS A 56 -22.37 18.01 -11.73
CA LYS A 56 -22.26 17.35 -10.42
C LYS A 56 -21.35 16.13 -10.48
N THR A 57 -21.52 15.27 -11.48
CA THR A 57 -20.69 14.08 -11.69
C THR A 57 -19.22 14.44 -11.89
N LEU A 58 -18.93 15.46 -12.70
CA LEU A 58 -17.55 15.95 -12.89
C LEU A 58 -16.96 16.54 -11.59
N LEU A 59 -17.76 17.25 -10.80
CA LEU A 59 -17.35 17.76 -9.49
C LEU A 59 -17.05 16.62 -8.51
N LEU A 60 -17.88 15.58 -8.47
CA LEU A 60 -17.66 14.39 -7.65
C LEU A 60 -16.35 13.71 -8.04
N ILE A 61 -16.18 13.38 -9.32
CA ILE A 61 -14.95 12.76 -9.87
C ILE A 61 -13.71 13.56 -9.46
N ARG A 62 -13.72 14.89 -9.69
CA ARG A 62 -12.57 15.73 -9.33
C ARG A 62 -12.30 15.77 -7.83
N THR A 63 -13.36 15.89 -7.03
CA THR A 63 -13.23 16.00 -5.57
C THR A 63 -12.70 14.70 -4.98
N PHE A 64 -13.20 13.56 -5.43
CA PHE A 64 -12.78 12.26 -4.94
C PHE A 64 -11.40 11.84 -5.47
N ASP A 65 -11.01 12.25 -6.67
CA ASP A 65 -9.64 12.10 -7.16
C ASP A 65 -8.63 12.87 -6.30
N LEU A 66 -8.97 14.11 -5.93
CA LEU A 66 -8.18 14.91 -5.01
C LEU A 66 -8.07 14.25 -3.63
N LEU A 67 -9.18 13.75 -3.09
CA LEU A 67 -9.19 13.05 -1.81
C LEU A 67 -8.36 11.77 -1.87
N ALA A 68 -8.57 10.89 -2.85
CA ALA A 68 -7.79 9.67 -3.01
C ALA A 68 -6.29 9.96 -3.07
N SER A 69 -5.91 11.00 -3.82
CA SER A 69 -4.52 11.48 -3.87
C SER A 69 -3.99 11.93 -2.51
N ARG A 70 -4.79 12.68 -1.73
CA ARG A 70 -4.40 13.14 -0.38
C ARG A 70 -4.26 12.00 0.61
N PHE A 71 -5.18 11.03 0.61
CA PHE A 71 -5.07 9.83 1.44
C PHE A 71 -3.82 9.01 1.08
N LYS A 72 -3.55 8.85 -0.22
CA LYS A 72 -2.34 8.17 -0.70
C LYS A 72 -1.06 8.90 -0.28
N ASN A 73 -1.04 10.23 -0.38
CA ASN A 73 0.10 11.03 0.06
C ASN A 73 0.33 10.91 1.57
N ALA A 74 -0.73 10.96 2.38
CA ALA A 74 -0.62 10.79 3.83
C ALA A 74 0.00 9.41 4.20
N LEU A 75 -0.38 8.36 3.48
CA LEU A 75 0.20 7.03 3.65
C LEU A 75 1.69 7.00 3.28
N ASN A 76 2.08 7.68 2.19
CA ASN A 76 3.46 7.76 1.73
C ASN A 76 4.35 8.63 2.63
N GLU A 77 3.80 9.69 3.23
CA GLU A 77 4.51 10.60 4.13
C GLU A 77 4.76 9.99 5.52
N ALA A 78 3.99 8.96 5.90
CA ALA A 78 4.20 8.24 7.15
C ALA A 78 5.63 7.67 7.23
N GLN A 79 6.37 8.02 8.28
CA GLN A 79 7.72 7.49 8.49
C GLN A 79 7.71 6.08 9.09
N PHE A 80 6.69 5.80 9.90
CA PHE A 80 6.51 4.55 10.61
C PHE A 80 5.02 4.29 10.78
N MET A 81 4.60 3.03 10.64
CA MET A 81 3.21 2.62 10.74
C MET A 81 3.06 1.34 11.58
N THR A 82 2.02 1.29 12.40
CA THR A 82 1.61 0.05 13.06
C THR A 82 0.48 -0.63 12.27
N VAL A 83 0.24 -1.92 12.52
CA VAL A 83 -0.92 -2.60 11.93
C VAL A 83 -2.24 -1.98 12.41
N SER A 84 -2.29 -1.50 13.65
CA SER A 84 -3.47 -0.84 14.19
C SER A 84 -3.77 0.49 13.49
N SER A 85 -2.74 1.30 13.20
CA SER A 85 -2.91 2.55 12.47
C SER A 85 -3.40 2.32 11.04
N VAL A 86 -2.87 1.31 10.34
CA VAL A 86 -3.34 0.94 8.99
C VAL A 86 -4.79 0.47 9.02
N LYS A 87 -5.22 -0.27 10.06
CA LYS A 87 -6.63 -0.65 10.22
C LYS A 87 -7.54 0.56 10.47
N ASN A 88 -7.11 1.51 11.29
CA ASN A 88 -7.87 2.75 11.53
C ASN A 88 -7.98 3.58 10.25
N PHE A 89 -6.89 3.71 9.51
CA PHE A 89 -6.87 4.35 8.21
C PHE A 89 -7.80 3.66 7.20
N SER A 90 -7.87 2.32 7.21
CA SER A 90 -8.83 1.57 6.39
C SER A 90 -10.28 1.93 6.71
N LEU A 91 -10.63 2.12 7.99
CA LEU A 91 -11.98 2.56 8.39
C LEU A 91 -12.30 3.96 7.85
N ASP A 92 -11.32 4.86 7.87
CA ASP A 92 -11.45 6.21 7.33
C ASP A 92 -11.71 6.20 5.82
N VAL A 93 -10.96 5.38 5.07
CA VAL A 93 -11.13 5.22 3.63
C VAL A 93 -12.50 4.62 3.30
N GLN A 94 -12.91 3.56 3.99
CA GLN A 94 -14.23 2.94 3.79
C GLN A 94 -15.38 3.91 4.08
N TYR A 95 -15.23 4.76 5.10
CA TYR A 95 -16.20 5.80 5.37
C TYR A 95 -16.30 6.79 4.21
N MET A 96 -15.17 7.25 3.67
CA MET A 96 -15.19 8.14 2.52
C MET A 96 -15.82 7.50 1.27
N GLU A 97 -15.56 6.22 1.01
CA GLU A 97 -16.26 5.46 -0.05
C GLU A 97 -17.76 5.40 0.19
N SER A 98 -18.22 5.29 1.44
CA SER A 98 -19.64 5.35 1.75
C SER A 98 -20.27 6.70 1.42
N ILE A 99 -19.52 7.80 1.57
CA ILE A 99 -19.96 9.15 1.17
C ILE A 99 -20.10 9.24 -0.35
N ILE A 100 -19.16 8.66 -1.11
CA ILE A 100 -19.26 8.57 -2.58
C ILE A 100 -20.57 7.92 -2.99
N ASN A 101 -20.87 6.74 -2.45
CA ASN A 101 -22.06 5.99 -2.80
C ASN A 101 -23.36 6.76 -2.50
N LYS A 102 -23.38 7.53 -1.41
CA LYS A 102 -24.52 8.38 -1.06
C LYS A 102 -24.68 9.55 -2.04
N LEU A 103 -23.59 10.24 -2.36
CA LEU A 103 -23.59 11.41 -3.24
C LEU A 103 -23.91 11.03 -4.69
N ASP A 104 -23.38 9.90 -5.17
CA ASP A 104 -23.69 9.35 -6.49
C ASP A 104 -25.17 8.91 -6.57
N GLY A 105 -25.66 8.20 -5.55
CA GLY A 105 -27.06 7.77 -5.47
C GLY A 105 -28.08 8.91 -5.55
N ASP A 106 -27.83 10.04 -4.89
CA ASP A 106 -28.71 11.22 -4.94
C ASP A 106 -28.61 11.99 -6.25
N ALA A 107 -27.40 12.09 -6.83
CA ALA A 107 -27.24 12.66 -8.16
C ALA A 107 -28.12 11.91 -9.18
N ASN A 108 -28.30 10.60 -8.98
CA ASN A 108 -29.12 9.73 -9.82
C ASN A 108 -30.63 9.82 -9.51
N SER A 109 -31.05 10.03 -8.26
CA SER A 109 -32.46 9.96 -7.85
C SER A 109 -33.33 11.17 -8.25
N ASN A 110 -32.72 12.31 -8.60
CA ASN A 110 -33.46 13.55 -8.92
C ASN A 110 -33.86 13.69 -10.40
N ASN A 111 -33.53 12.71 -11.25
CA ASN A 111 -33.87 12.74 -12.67
C ASN A 111 -35.05 11.80 -12.97
N ASN A 112 -36.28 12.33 -12.92
CA ASN A 112 -37.41 11.70 -13.60
C ASN A 112 -37.21 11.84 -15.13
N SER A 113 -36.60 10.87 -15.81
CA SER A 113 -36.61 10.86 -17.28
C SER A 113 -36.29 9.50 -17.88
N ASP A 114 -37.26 8.99 -18.65
CA ASP A 114 -37.27 7.83 -19.56
C ASP A 114 -36.18 7.86 -20.66
N LEU A 115 -34.90 8.00 -20.33
CA LEU A 115 -33.82 8.04 -21.32
C LEU A 115 -32.73 7.02 -21.01
N GLN A 116 -32.77 5.93 -21.76
CA GLN A 116 -31.85 4.78 -21.71
C GLN A 116 -30.37 5.17 -21.92
N ASP A 117 -30.10 6.34 -22.51
CA ASP A 117 -28.75 6.88 -22.72
C ASP A 117 -28.07 7.46 -21.46
N GLN A 118 -28.81 7.73 -20.38
CA GLN A 118 -28.19 8.19 -19.12
C GLN A 118 -27.61 7.05 -18.29
N GLU A 119 -28.16 5.83 -18.41
CA GLU A 119 -27.79 4.68 -17.57
C GLU A 119 -26.32 4.27 -17.76
N ASP A 120 -25.81 4.38 -19.00
CA ASP A 120 -24.42 4.08 -19.33
C ASP A 120 -23.45 5.12 -18.75
N SER A 121 -23.79 6.40 -18.79
CA SER A 121 -22.96 7.48 -18.21
C SER A 121 -22.90 7.44 -16.69
N VAL A 122 -24.01 7.03 -16.06
CA VAL A 122 -24.14 6.89 -14.60
C VAL A 122 -23.26 5.74 -14.10
N LYS A 123 -23.39 4.56 -14.72
CA LYS A 123 -22.58 3.38 -14.36
C LYS A 123 -21.08 3.65 -14.55
N ASP A 124 -20.72 4.36 -15.61
CA ASP A 124 -19.31 4.71 -15.89
C ASP A 124 -18.73 5.67 -14.84
N SER A 125 -19.54 6.63 -14.36
CA SER A 125 -19.09 7.56 -13.31
C SER A 125 -18.90 6.87 -11.95
N SER A 126 -19.83 6.00 -11.55
CA SER A 126 -19.72 5.21 -10.32
C SER A 126 -18.51 4.27 -10.36
N ALA A 127 -18.31 3.58 -11.49
CA ALA A 127 -17.13 2.73 -11.69
C ALA A 127 -15.83 3.54 -11.69
N THR A 128 -15.83 4.75 -12.25
CA THR A 128 -14.68 5.66 -12.22
C THR A 128 -14.33 6.10 -10.80
N LEU A 129 -15.33 6.46 -10.01
CA LEU A 129 -15.15 6.86 -8.61
C LEU A 129 -14.59 5.70 -7.75
N GLN A 130 -15.08 4.47 -7.96
CA GLN A 130 -14.56 3.28 -7.29
C GLN A 130 -13.09 3.02 -7.65
N ARG A 131 -12.74 3.14 -8.94
CA ARG A 131 -11.36 2.94 -9.42
C ARG A 131 -10.35 3.92 -8.80
N MET A 132 -10.78 5.10 -8.37
CA MET A 132 -9.87 6.05 -7.69
C MET A 132 -9.35 5.49 -6.37
N PHE A 133 -10.18 4.72 -5.65
CA PHE A 133 -9.83 4.14 -4.36
C PHE A 133 -9.24 2.74 -4.48
N ASP A 134 -9.40 2.04 -5.61
CA ASP A 134 -8.82 0.70 -5.83
C ASP A 134 -7.33 0.65 -5.49
N SER A 135 -6.55 1.63 -5.96
CA SER A 135 -5.11 1.66 -5.69
C SER A 135 -4.81 1.79 -4.18
N LEU A 136 -5.60 2.60 -3.47
CA LEU A 136 -5.45 2.81 -2.04
C LEU A 136 -5.87 1.57 -1.24
N GLN A 137 -6.97 0.94 -1.62
CA GLN A 137 -7.45 -0.31 -1.01
C GLN A 137 -6.45 -1.45 -1.20
N GLN A 138 -5.88 -1.57 -2.40
CA GLN A 138 -4.82 -2.55 -2.65
C GLN A 138 -3.59 -2.28 -1.75
N LEU A 139 -3.18 -1.02 -1.59
CA LEU A 139 -2.06 -0.64 -0.72
C LEU A 139 -2.33 -0.99 0.75
N ILE A 140 -3.54 -0.68 1.24
CA ILE A 140 -3.97 -1.02 2.59
C ILE A 140 -3.98 -2.54 2.78
N ALA A 141 -4.54 -3.30 1.83
CA ALA A 141 -4.56 -4.76 1.90
C ALA A 141 -3.16 -5.36 1.97
N LEU A 142 -2.22 -4.84 1.17
CA LEU A 142 -0.81 -5.24 1.20
C LEU A 142 -0.17 -4.97 2.58
N LEU A 143 -0.42 -3.79 3.15
CA LEU A 143 0.10 -3.40 4.46
C LEU A 143 -0.50 -4.23 5.60
N LEU A 144 -1.75 -4.66 5.47
CA LEU A 144 -2.40 -5.53 6.46
C LEU A 144 -1.93 -6.98 6.37
N GLU A 145 -1.63 -7.47 5.16
CA GLU A 145 -1.00 -8.79 4.96
C GLU A 145 0.43 -8.79 5.51
N GLY A 146 1.17 -7.70 5.31
CA GLY A 146 2.51 -7.50 5.88
C GLY A 146 3.58 -8.44 5.34
N ASP A 147 3.27 -9.20 4.29
CA ASP A 147 4.17 -10.17 3.66
C ASP A 147 4.61 -9.70 2.27
N LEU A 148 5.91 -9.47 2.15
CA LEU A 148 6.53 -9.08 0.87
C LEU A 148 6.75 -10.28 -0.05
N GLU A 149 6.91 -11.50 0.48
CA GLU A 149 7.18 -12.69 -0.34
C GLU A 149 5.96 -13.04 -1.20
N SER A 150 4.76 -12.98 -0.62
CA SER A 150 3.50 -13.11 -1.36
C SER A 150 3.33 -12.04 -2.45
N TYR A 151 3.84 -10.82 -2.23
CA TYR A 151 3.81 -9.74 -3.24
C TYR A 151 4.85 -9.92 -4.37
N LYS A 152 5.99 -10.56 -4.08
CA LYS A 152 7.02 -10.86 -5.09
C LYS A 152 6.56 -11.88 -6.12
N ASP A 153 5.59 -12.74 -5.78
CA ASP A 153 4.95 -13.62 -6.74
C ASP A 153 4.20 -12.80 -7.81
N GLU A 154 4.71 -12.88 -9.03
CA GLU A 154 4.15 -12.24 -10.22
C GLU A 154 2.64 -12.51 -10.37
N THR A 155 2.22 -13.73 -10.08
CA THR A 155 0.85 -14.20 -10.27
C THR A 155 -0.10 -13.53 -9.28
N ILE A 156 0.35 -13.37 -8.02
CA ILE A 156 -0.41 -12.72 -6.97
C ILE A 156 -0.45 -11.21 -7.22
N ARG A 157 0.70 -10.62 -7.58
CA ARG A 157 0.80 -9.19 -7.89
C ARG A 157 -0.11 -8.78 -9.03
N MET A 158 -0.06 -9.51 -10.16
CA MET A 158 -0.91 -9.21 -11.33
C MET A 158 -2.40 -9.40 -11.06
N ARG A 159 -2.77 -10.27 -10.11
CA ARG A 159 -4.17 -10.55 -9.80
C ARG A 159 -4.75 -9.61 -8.74
N LYS A 160 -4.03 -9.37 -7.65
CA LYS A 160 -4.53 -8.65 -6.47
C LYS A 160 -4.03 -7.21 -6.36
N TYR A 161 -2.84 -6.95 -6.88
CA TYR A 161 -2.09 -5.72 -6.63
C TYR A 161 -1.68 -5.03 -7.94
N ASN A 162 -2.53 -5.14 -8.97
CA ASN A 162 -2.24 -4.70 -10.33
C ASN A 162 -2.01 -3.18 -10.45
N SER A 163 -2.47 -2.41 -9.47
CA SER A 163 -2.41 -0.95 -9.46
C SER A 163 -1.24 -0.42 -8.63
N ILE A 164 -0.47 -1.30 -7.97
CA ILE A 164 0.65 -0.92 -7.10
C ILE A 164 1.98 -1.07 -7.85
N LYS A 165 2.81 -0.04 -7.78
CA LYS A 165 4.19 -0.11 -8.28
C LYS A 165 5.08 -0.88 -7.31
N PRO A 166 6.00 -1.75 -7.78
CA PRO A 166 6.90 -2.49 -6.89
C PRO A 166 7.71 -1.62 -5.93
N GLU A 167 8.16 -0.45 -6.39
CA GLU A 167 8.94 0.50 -5.58
C GLU A 167 8.11 1.05 -4.40
N GLU A 168 6.87 1.43 -4.65
CA GLU A 168 5.93 1.96 -3.65
C GLU A 168 5.57 0.90 -2.60
N ALA A 169 5.28 -0.33 -3.04
CA ALA A 169 5.03 -1.47 -2.16
C ALA A 169 6.18 -1.72 -1.19
N LEU A 170 7.42 -1.75 -1.71
CA LEU A 170 8.62 -2.00 -0.92
C LEU A 170 8.87 -0.90 0.12
N GLU A 171 8.67 0.35 -0.27
CA GLU A 171 8.87 1.49 0.64
C GLU A 171 7.86 1.47 1.79
N LEU A 172 6.58 1.25 1.48
CA LEU A 172 5.51 1.23 2.48
C LEU A 172 5.62 0.03 3.44
N LEU A 173 5.97 -1.15 2.94
CA LEU A 173 6.18 -2.34 3.79
C LEU A 173 7.36 -2.15 4.76
N ARG A 174 8.44 -1.48 4.34
CA ARG A 174 9.57 -1.16 5.24
C ARG A 174 9.19 -0.26 6.41
N LYS A 175 8.17 0.59 6.23
CA LYS A 175 7.65 1.50 7.27
C LYS A 175 6.75 0.76 8.27
N LEU A 176 6.33 -0.48 7.99
CA LEU A 176 5.46 -1.26 8.86
C LEU A 176 6.24 -1.94 10.00
N ASP A 177 5.82 -1.71 11.24
CA ASP A 177 6.42 -2.27 12.46
C ASP A 177 6.60 -3.80 12.42
N THR A 178 5.58 -4.52 11.96
CA THR A 178 5.61 -5.99 11.85
C THR A 178 6.69 -6.47 10.89
N TYR A 179 6.85 -5.78 9.76
CA TYR A 179 7.86 -6.12 8.77
C TYR A 179 9.27 -5.87 9.30
N GLN A 180 9.47 -4.79 10.07
CA GLN A 180 10.74 -4.53 10.73
C GLN A 180 11.09 -5.63 11.74
N LYS A 181 10.14 -6.07 12.57
CA LYS A 181 10.36 -7.13 13.57
C LYS A 181 10.75 -8.48 12.98
N THR A 182 10.17 -8.86 11.84
CA THR A 182 10.52 -10.12 11.16
C THR A 182 11.90 -10.06 10.51
N HIS A 183 12.31 -8.89 10.01
CA HIS A 183 13.60 -8.72 9.33
C HIS A 183 14.77 -8.42 10.30
N THR A 184 14.52 -7.84 11.48
CA THR A 184 15.56 -7.62 12.50
C THR A 184 15.88 -8.88 13.31
N ASN A 185 14.91 -9.79 13.49
CA ASN A 185 15.14 -11.05 14.24
C ASN A 185 15.84 -12.15 13.42
N SER A 186 16.11 -11.93 12.13
CA SER A 186 16.85 -12.89 11.29
C SER A 186 18.39 -12.78 11.46
N GLY A 187 18.88 -12.02 12.44
CA GLY A 187 20.30 -11.66 12.60
C GLY A 187 20.94 -11.92 13.97
N LEU A 188 20.32 -12.65 14.89
CA LEU A 188 20.99 -13.09 16.13
C LEU A 188 20.65 -14.55 16.47
N ASN A 189 21.39 -15.48 15.85
CA ASN A 189 21.82 -16.68 16.55
C ASN A 189 23.27 -16.43 16.99
N SER A 190 23.49 -16.35 18.29
CA SER A 190 24.80 -16.59 18.90
C SER A 190 24.68 -17.79 19.84
N PRO A 191 25.67 -18.68 19.88
CA PRO A 191 25.56 -19.99 20.52
C PRO A 191 25.52 -19.87 22.04
N THR A 192 24.83 -20.83 22.66
CA THR A 192 25.04 -21.25 24.04
C THR A 192 26.51 -21.43 24.37
N GLU A 193 26.96 -20.87 25.49
CA GLU A 193 27.87 -21.43 26.51
C GLU A 193 28.52 -20.28 27.29
N ASP A 194 28.10 -20.10 28.55
CA ASP A 194 28.95 -19.50 29.58
C ASP A 194 28.71 -20.30 30.86
N ASP A 195 29.48 -21.38 30.97
CA ASP A 195 29.81 -22.07 32.21
C ASP A 195 30.62 -21.12 33.11
N MET A 196 30.05 -20.76 34.26
CA MET A 196 30.82 -20.27 35.39
C MET A 196 30.96 -21.38 36.43
N ALA A 197 32.10 -22.08 36.44
CA ALA A 197 32.77 -22.52 37.68
C ALA A 197 34.10 -23.23 37.42
N ASN A 198 35.10 -22.85 38.22
CA ASN A 198 36.08 -23.73 38.87
C ASN A 198 37.50 -23.88 38.28
N ASP A 199 38.41 -23.15 38.94
CA ASP A 199 39.66 -23.61 39.57
C ASP A 199 40.83 -24.15 38.71
N GLY A 200 41.97 -23.48 38.88
CA GLY A 200 43.15 -24.15 39.45
C GLY A 200 44.03 -25.03 38.55
N GLN A 201 45.23 -24.50 38.30
CA GLN A 201 46.51 -25.23 38.23
C GLN A 201 47.02 -25.79 36.87
N THR A 202 48.13 -25.16 36.44
CA THR A 202 49.41 -25.75 35.99
C THR A 202 49.45 -26.80 34.86
N SER A 203 50.18 -26.46 33.78
CA SER A 203 51.42 -27.13 33.28
C SER A 203 51.63 -26.73 31.80
N LEU A 204 52.66 -25.98 31.43
CA LEU A 204 54.05 -26.39 31.14
C LEU A 204 54.19 -27.45 30.03
N PHE A 205 54.94 -27.07 28.98
CA PHE A 205 55.50 -27.85 27.86
C PHE A 205 54.54 -28.33 26.75
N ASN A 206 54.64 -27.75 25.55
CA ASN A 206 55.55 -28.33 24.55
C ASN A 206 55.82 -27.39 23.36
N LEU A 207 57.11 -27.25 23.05
CA LEU A 207 57.66 -26.65 21.83
C LEU A 207 57.65 -27.71 20.73
N LYS A 208 57.15 -27.40 19.53
CA LYS A 208 57.79 -27.93 18.30
C LYS A 208 57.54 -27.02 17.10
N ARG A 209 58.65 -26.52 16.57
CA ARG A 209 58.81 -25.80 15.30
C ARG A 209 58.67 -26.73 14.08
N SER A 210 58.58 -26.07 12.92
CA SER A 210 59.06 -26.45 11.58
C SER A 210 58.09 -27.31 10.73
N ASN A 211 57.98 -27.19 9.42
CA ASN A 211 58.35 -26.21 8.39
C ASN A 211 57.74 -26.72 7.06
N THR A 212 57.36 -25.81 6.16
CA THR A 212 57.53 -25.84 4.68
C THR A 212 56.95 -26.95 3.77
N THR A 213 56.45 -26.47 2.61
CA THR A 213 56.66 -26.97 1.22
C THR A 213 55.44 -27.54 0.46
N THR A 214 54.94 -26.72 -0.47
CA THR A 214 54.72 -26.94 -1.92
C THR A 214 54.15 -28.25 -2.48
N GLY A 215 53.19 -28.13 -3.41
CA GLY A 215 52.74 -29.13 -4.39
C GLY A 215 51.22 -29.05 -4.62
N ASP A 216 50.72 -28.27 -5.57
CA ASP A 216 50.42 -28.63 -6.98
C ASP A 216 49.64 -29.96 -7.16
N ASN A 217 48.40 -29.86 -7.67
CA ASN A 217 47.78 -30.77 -8.65
C ASN A 217 46.30 -30.43 -8.91
N GLY A 218 46.02 -29.96 -10.14
CA GLY A 218 45.04 -30.61 -11.03
C GLY A 218 43.53 -30.56 -10.72
N SER A 219 42.87 -29.58 -11.35
CA SER A 219 41.63 -29.69 -12.15
C SER A 219 40.46 -30.58 -11.69
N THR A 220 39.28 -29.97 -11.52
CA THR A 220 38.07 -30.40 -12.24
C THR A 220 37.18 -29.21 -12.63
N LEU A 221 36.70 -29.28 -13.86
CA LEU A 221 35.90 -28.33 -14.62
C LEU A 221 34.43 -28.36 -14.20
N SER A 222 33.72 -27.25 -14.38
CA SER A 222 32.38 -27.23 -14.99
C SER A 222 32.00 -25.81 -15.41
N ARG A 223 32.19 -25.51 -16.70
CA ARG A 223 31.62 -24.37 -17.41
C ARG A 223 30.28 -24.79 -18.01
N PHE A 224 29.19 -24.13 -17.62
CA PHE A 224 27.92 -24.18 -18.35
C PHE A 224 27.93 -23.11 -19.45
N ALA A 225 27.94 -23.54 -20.71
CA ALA A 225 27.75 -22.69 -21.88
C ALA A 225 26.35 -22.95 -22.47
N TYR A 226 25.55 -21.90 -22.60
CA TYR A 226 24.28 -21.91 -23.34
C TYR A 226 24.55 -21.92 -24.85
N LYS A 227 23.96 -22.89 -25.55
CA LYS A 227 23.98 -23.01 -27.01
C LYS A 227 22.56 -22.83 -27.55
N PHE A 228 22.26 -21.65 -28.10
CA PHE A 228 21.09 -21.42 -28.94
C PHE A 228 21.28 -22.13 -30.29
N ARG A 229 20.34 -22.98 -30.67
CA ARG A 229 20.22 -23.57 -32.00
C ARG A 229 18.93 -23.03 -32.63
N LYS A 230 19.07 -22.14 -33.61
CA LYS A 230 18.03 -21.67 -34.52
C LYS A 230 18.41 -22.14 -35.92
N ASP A 231 17.48 -22.87 -36.55
CA ASP A 231 17.36 -23.22 -37.98
C ASP A 231 16.42 -24.44 -38.05
N ARG A 232 15.44 -24.59 -38.96
CA ARG A 232 15.05 -23.94 -40.22
C ARG A 232 13.76 -24.67 -40.71
N GLU A 233 12.78 -24.06 -41.39
CA GLU A 233 12.38 -24.17 -42.85
C GLU A 233 10.84 -24.02 -42.86
N VAL A 234 10.14 -23.19 -43.65
CA VAL A 234 9.99 -22.92 -45.11
C VAL A 234 9.33 -24.06 -45.92
N SER A 235 8.25 -23.66 -46.61
CA SER A 235 7.52 -24.25 -47.75
C SER A 235 6.50 -25.36 -47.49
N SER A 236 5.21 -25.01 -47.69
CA SER A 236 4.56 -25.27 -48.97
C SER A 236 3.38 -24.33 -49.22
#